data_AF-A0A1L6RCX4-F1
#
_entry.id   AF-A0A1L6RCX4-F1
#
_cell.length_a   1.000
_cell.length_b   1.000
_cell.length_c   1.000
_cell.angle_alpha   90.00
_cell.angle_beta   90.00
_cell.angle_gamma   90.00
#
_symmetry.space_group_name_H-M   'P 1'
#
loop_
_entity.id
_entity.type
_entity.pdbx_description
1 polymer ?
#
loop_
_entity_poly.entity_id
_entity_poly.type
_entity_poly.pdbx_seq_one_letter_code
_entity_poly.pdbx_strand_id
1 'polypeptide(L)'
;MLTLFNWPVTVFIALILLIVLWIIKQVFFQNHWPKNIKITDIAVVFAWWSIAVTTFEVWHITMLFPMLLMFVVWGIALALYQGFIRENFVTRRFWTIWWRISTLASYVILIGITAYAYFITRT
;
A
#
# COMPACT_ATOMS: atom_id res chain seq x y z
N MET A 1 -1.13 -18.72 2.07
CA MET A 1 -2.42 -18.22 1.53
C MET A 1 -2.66 -18.95 0.21
N LEU A 2 -3.81 -19.58 0.00
CA LEU A 2 -4.16 -20.08 -1.33
C LEU A 2 -4.44 -18.86 -2.22
N THR A 3 -3.49 -18.53 -3.09
CA THR A 3 -3.67 -17.48 -4.11
C THR A 3 -4.30 -18.16 -5.32
N LEU A 4 -5.52 -17.75 -5.67
CA LEU A 4 -6.22 -18.27 -6.84
C LEU A 4 -5.60 -17.78 -8.17
N PHE A 5 -4.71 -16.78 -8.10
CA PHE A 5 -4.17 -16.06 -9.26
C PHE A 5 -2.65 -15.90 -9.14
N ASN A 6 -1.94 -16.23 -10.22
CA ASN A 6 -0.50 -16.01 -10.33
C ASN A 6 -0.12 -14.54 -10.06
N TRP A 7 1.07 -14.32 -9.53
CA TRP A 7 1.57 -13.01 -9.12
C TRP A 7 1.52 -11.94 -10.22
N PRO A 8 1.82 -12.20 -11.51
CA PRO A 8 1.74 -11.15 -12.54
C PRO A 8 0.29 -10.71 -12.77
N VAL A 9 -0.64 -11.67 -12.72
CA VAL A 9 -2.09 -11.41 -12.86
C VAL A 9 -2.57 -10.59 -11.66
N THR A 10 -2.12 -10.93 -10.45
CA THR A 10 -2.49 -10.20 -9.23
C THR A 10 -2.00 -8.76 -9.25
N VAL A 11 -0.75 -8.51 -9.67
CA VAL A 11 -0.22 -7.15 -9.86
C VAL A 11 -1.04 -6.37 -10.89
N PHE A 12 -1.39 -7.01 -12.01
CA PHE A 12 -2.20 -6.40 -13.06
C PHE A 12 -3.61 -6.04 -12.59
N ILE A 13 -4.28 -6.95 -11.86
CA ILE A 13 -5.59 -6.71 -11.26
C ILE A 13 -5.52 -5.54 -10.25
N ALA A 14 -4.49 -5.51 -9.40
CA ALA A 14 -4.31 -4.42 -8.44
C ALA A 14 -4.16 -3.06 -9.14
N LEU A 15 -3.41 -2.99 -10.25
CA LEU A 15 -3.28 -1.77 -11.06
C LEU A 15 -4.61 -1.36 -11.72
N ILE A 16 -5.34 -2.31 -12.30
CA ILE A 16 -6.67 -2.02 -12.89
C ILE A 16 -7.61 -1.48 -11.82
N LEU A 17 -7.66 -2.10 -10.65
CA LEU A 17 -8.53 -1.66 -9.55
C LEU A 17 -8.20 -0.23 -9.11
N LEU A 18 -6.91 0.13 -9.04
CA LEU A 18 -6.49 1.50 -8.75
C LEU A 18 -6.97 2.49 -9.82
N ILE A 19 -6.84 2.14 -11.10
CA ILE A 19 -7.28 2.98 -12.22
C ILE A 19 -8.80 3.15 -12.19
N VAL A 20 -9.55 2.06 -12.00
CA VAL A 20 -11.01 2.09 -11.91
C VAL A 20 -11.46 2.95 -10.73
N LEU A 21 -10.86 2.79 -9.55
CA LEU A 21 -11.17 3.62 -8.38
C LEU A 21 -10.89 5.10 -8.62
N TRP A 22 -9.80 5.40 -9.32
CA TRP A 22 -9.44 6.77 -9.68
C TRP A 22 -10.47 7.39 -10.65
N ILE A 23 -10.87 6.65 -11.69
CA ILE A 23 -11.90 7.06 -12.66
C ILE A 23 -13.25 7.25 -11.96
N ILE A 24 -13.67 6.31 -11.11
CA ILE A 24 -14.94 6.40 -10.37
C ILE A 24 -14.99 7.66 -9.50
N LYS A 25 -13.90 7.96 -8.79
CA LYS A 25 -13.81 9.20 -8.01
C LYS A 25 -13.95 10.43 -8.90
N GLN A 26 -13.30 10.44 -10.06
CA GLN A 26 -13.26 11.60 -10.95
C GLN A 26 -14.59 11.84 -11.68
N VAL A 27 -15.27 10.77 -12.08
CA VAL A 27 -16.47 10.83 -12.94
C VAL A 27 -17.77 10.86 -12.15
N PHE A 28 -17.93 10.02 -11.12
CA PHE A 28 -19.23 9.81 -10.48
C PHE A 28 -19.37 10.40 -9.08
N PHE A 29 -18.27 10.52 -8.33
CA PHE A 29 -18.35 10.69 -6.88
C PHE A 29 -17.79 12.02 -6.34
N GLN A 30 -17.59 13.05 -7.16
CA GLN A 30 -17.11 14.34 -6.66
C GLN A 30 -18.02 14.95 -5.56
N ASN A 31 -19.34 14.71 -5.62
CA ASN A 31 -20.30 15.25 -4.64
C ASN A 31 -20.60 14.34 -3.43
N HIS A 32 -20.47 13.01 -3.57
CA HIS A 32 -20.92 12.05 -2.54
C HIS A 32 -19.79 11.20 -1.95
N TRP A 33 -18.54 11.37 -2.40
CA TRP A 33 -17.43 10.62 -1.82
C TRP A 33 -17.25 11.00 -0.35
N PRO A 34 -17.11 10.02 0.57
CA PRO A 34 -16.85 10.31 1.96
C PRO A 34 -15.56 11.13 2.06
N LYS A 35 -15.68 12.39 2.51
CA LYS A 35 -14.57 13.35 2.62
C LYS A 35 -13.39 12.82 3.45
N ASN A 36 -13.64 11.78 4.25
CA ASN A 36 -12.68 11.16 5.16
C ASN A 36 -11.87 10.01 4.53
N ILE A 37 -12.29 9.43 3.41
CA ILE A 37 -11.59 8.31 2.77
C ILE A 37 -10.77 8.85 1.59
N LYS A 38 -9.45 8.72 1.64
CA LYS A 38 -8.60 9.12 0.51
C LYS A 38 -8.30 7.90 -0.35
N ILE A 39 -8.12 8.12 -1.67
CA ILE A 39 -7.69 7.05 -2.58
C ILE A 39 -6.38 6.41 -2.10
N THR A 40 -5.48 7.21 -1.51
CA THR A 40 -4.20 6.74 -0.94
C THR A 40 -4.39 5.62 0.08
N ASP A 41 -5.45 5.69 0.86
CA ASP A 41 -5.71 4.76 1.96
C ASP A 41 -6.14 3.40 1.38
N ILE A 42 -6.99 3.44 0.35
CA ILE A 42 -7.42 2.26 -0.41
C ILE A 42 -6.25 1.68 -1.22
N ALA A 43 -5.42 2.54 -1.80
CA ALA A 43 -4.32 2.14 -2.65
C ALA A 43 -3.23 1.34 -1.91
N VAL A 44 -2.97 1.71 -0.65
CA VAL A 44 -2.05 0.98 0.23
C VAL A 44 -2.51 -0.46 0.42
N VAL A 45 -3.81 -0.67 0.66
CA VAL A 45 -4.38 -2.00 0.87
C VAL A 45 -4.19 -2.88 -0.37
N PHE A 46 -4.47 -2.36 -1.56
CA PHE A 46 -4.24 -3.10 -2.80
C PHE A 46 -2.77 -3.39 -3.06
N ALA A 47 -1.88 -2.43 -2.81
CA ALA A 47 -0.44 -2.63 -2.94
C ALA A 47 0.05 -3.72 -1.98
N TRP A 48 -0.41 -3.73 -0.73
CA TRP A 48 -0.03 -4.72 0.26
C TRP A 48 -0.54 -6.11 -0.05
N TRP A 49 -1.78 -6.21 -0.51
CA TRP A 49 -2.31 -7.47 -1.00
C TRP A 49 -1.46 -8.01 -2.15
N SER A 50 -1.12 -7.16 -3.12
CA SER A 50 -0.27 -7.55 -4.24
C SER A 50 1.14 -7.98 -3.79
N ILE A 51 1.77 -7.26 -2.86
CA ILE A 51 3.07 -7.64 -2.28
C ILE A 51 2.95 -8.99 -1.57
N ALA A 52 1.92 -9.21 -0.77
CA ALA A 52 1.71 -10.45 -0.02
C ALA A 52 1.52 -11.65 -0.94
N VAL A 53 0.78 -11.49 -2.04
CA VAL A 53 0.61 -12.55 -3.05
C VAL A 53 1.92 -12.84 -3.77
N THR A 54 2.60 -11.81 -4.30
CA THR A 54 3.86 -12.01 -5.04
C THR A 54 4.93 -12.65 -4.15
N THR A 55 5.03 -12.20 -2.90
CA THR A 55 6.02 -12.76 -1.97
C THR A 55 5.75 -14.21 -1.60
N PHE A 56 4.48 -14.56 -1.43
CA PHE A 56 4.07 -15.93 -1.11
C PHE A 56 4.25 -16.88 -2.30
N GLU A 57 3.97 -16.43 -3.52
CA GLU A 57 4.14 -17.30 -4.69
C GLU A 57 5.59 -17.51 -5.09
N VAL A 58 6.40 -16.45 -5.06
CA VAL A 58 7.79 -16.50 -5.53
C VAL A 58 8.72 -17.11 -4.47
N TRP A 59 8.49 -16.81 -3.19
CA TRP A 59 9.39 -17.22 -2.10
C TRP A 59 8.72 -18.05 -1.00
N HIS A 60 7.42 -18.28 -1.05
CA HIS A 60 6.66 -18.99 -0.01
C HIS A 60 6.73 -18.32 1.38
N ILE A 61 6.98 -17.00 1.40
CA ILE A 61 7.02 -16.19 2.62
C ILE A 61 5.74 -15.36 2.71
N THR A 62 5.09 -15.37 3.86
CA THR A 62 3.92 -14.50 4.12
C THR A 62 4.38 -13.18 4.71
N MET A 63 4.42 -12.11 3.91
CA MET A 63 4.86 -10.77 4.36
C MET A 63 3.75 -9.91 4.96
N LEU A 64 2.49 -10.32 4.89
CA LEU A 64 1.35 -9.48 5.31
C LEU A 64 1.42 -9.09 6.79
N PHE A 65 1.73 -10.04 7.68
CA PHE A 65 1.84 -9.76 9.12
C PHE A 65 3.07 -8.89 9.46
N PRO A 66 4.29 -9.19 8.96
CA PRO A 66 5.43 -8.28 9.08
C PRO A 66 5.14 -6.87 8.58
N MET A 67 4.44 -6.72 7.44
CA MET A 67 4.08 -5.41 6.89
C MET A 67 3.12 -4.63 7.79
N LEU A 68 2.10 -5.29 8.34
CA LEU A 68 1.19 -4.69 9.31
C LEU A 68 1.93 -4.20 10.57
N LEU A 69 2.86 -5.03 11.07
CA LEU A 69 3.66 -4.69 12.24
C LEU A 69 4.58 -3.50 11.95
N MET A 70 5.29 -3.53 10.80
CA MET A 70 6.11 -2.40 10.36
C MET A 70 5.27 -1.13 10.22
N PHE A 71 4.08 -1.19 9.63
CA PHE A 71 3.20 -0.04 9.54
C PHE A 71 2.89 0.54 10.92
N VAL A 72 2.49 -0.28 11.90
CA VAL A 72 2.22 0.23 13.25
C VAL A 72 3.46 0.84 13.89
N VAL A 73 4.61 0.14 13.83
CA VAL A 73 5.87 0.60 14.46
C VAL A 73 6.35 1.91 13.84
N TRP A 74 6.36 2.01 12.52
CA TRP A 74 6.76 3.23 11.81
C TRP A 74 5.76 4.38 12.05
N GLY A 75 4.47 4.07 12.20
CA GLY A 75 3.45 5.06 12.57
C GLY A 75 3.71 5.63 13.96
N ILE A 76 4.03 4.79 14.94
CA ILE A 76 4.42 5.21 16.29
C ILE A 76 5.69 6.05 16.24
N ALA A 77 6.73 5.60 15.53
CA ALA A 77 7.98 6.34 15.40
C ALA A 77 7.76 7.75 14.81
N LEU A 78 6.91 7.86 13.77
CA LEU A 78 6.57 9.14 13.16
C LEU A 78 5.76 10.04 14.11
N ALA A 79 4.86 9.46 14.91
CA ALA A 79 4.08 10.20 15.91
C ALA A 79 5.00 10.74 17.01
N LEU A 80 5.93 9.93 17.51
CA LEU A 80 6.94 10.35 18.48
C LEU A 80 7.84 11.45 17.91
N TYR A 81 8.31 11.32 16.67
CA TYR A 81 9.11 12.35 16.00
C TYR A 81 8.34 13.68 15.88
N GLN A 82 7.07 13.65 15.48
CA GLN A 82 6.27 14.86 15.35
C GLN A 82 5.89 15.49 16.69
N GLY A 83 5.66 14.66 17.72
CA GLY A 83 5.28 15.08 19.06
C GLY A 83 6.44 15.65 19.87
N PHE A 84 7.57 14.94 19.91
CA PHE A 84 8.69 15.27 20.81
C PHE A 84 9.79 16.08 20.14
N ILE A 85 10.09 15.84 18.86
CA ILE A 85 11.23 16.50 18.18
C ILE A 85 10.77 17.77 17.46
N ARG A 86 9.63 17.71 16.78
CA ARG A 86 9.11 18.86 16.01
C ARG A 86 8.09 19.71 16.76
N GLU A 87 7.55 19.24 17.89
CA GLU A 87 6.51 19.92 18.69
C GLU A 87 5.30 20.42 17.86
N ASN A 88 5.05 19.79 16.71
CA ASN A 88 4.06 20.25 15.72
C ASN A 88 3.01 19.18 15.45
N PHE A 89 2.73 18.35 16.46
CA PHE A 89 1.82 17.23 16.33
C PHE A 89 0.38 17.71 16.18
N VAL A 90 -0.18 17.45 15.00
CA VAL A 90 -1.60 17.68 14.70
C VAL A 90 -2.15 16.38 14.12
N THR A 91 -3.11 15.77 14.80
CA THR A 91 -3.65 14.43 14.48
C THR A 91 -4.06 14.31 13.00
N ARG A 92 -4.79 15.30 12.47
CA ARG A 92 -5.23 15.31 11.06
C ARG A 92 -4.06 15.35 10.07
N ARG A 93 -3.00 16.10 10.41
CA ARG A 93 -1.78 16.23 9.59
C ARG A 93 -0.96 14.94 9.66
N PHE A 94 -0.83 14.36 10.85
CA PHE A 94 -0.19 13.07 11.07
C PHE A 94 -0.80 12.00 10.15
N TRP A 95 -2.11 11.77 10.23
CA TRP A 95 -2.78 10.75 9.40
C TRP A 95 -2.60 11.01 7.90
N THR A 96 -2.62 12.28 7.48
CA THR A 96 -2.42 12.64 6.08
C THR A 96 -1.01 12.31 5.59
N ILE A 97 0.01 12.62 6.39
CA ILE A 97 1.41 12.34 6.05
C ILE A 97 1.67 10.83 6.13
N TRP A 98 1.17 10.18 7.18
CA TRP A 98 1.35 8.76 7.44
C TRP A 98 0.83 7.89 6.29
N TRP A 99 -0.40 8.15 5.84
CA TRP A 99 -0.96 7.43 4.69
C TRP A 99 -0.18 7.69 3.40
N ARG A 100 0.24 8.94 3.13
CA ARG A 100 1.06 9.25 1.95
C ARG A 100 2.40 8.51 1.93
N ILE A 101 3.11 8.50 3.06
CA ILE A 101 4.38 7.79 3.20
C ILE A 101 4.16 6.28 3.00
N SER A 102 3.12 5.74 3.62
CA SER A 102 2.77 4.32 3.50
C SER A 102 2.45 3.96 2.05
N THR A 103 1.69 4.78 1.32
CA THR A 103 1.40 4.54 -0.11
C THR A 103 2.67 4.54 -0.94
N LEU A 104 3.52 5.56 -0.77
CA LEU A 104 4.79 5.67 -1.49
C LEU A 104 5.70 4.46 -1.23
N ALA A 105 5.92 4.11 0.04
CA ALA A 105 6.74 2.97 0.43
C ALA A 105 6.19 1.67 -0.17
N SER A 106 4.87 1.49 -0.16
CA SER A 106 4.21 0.31 -0.73
C SER A 106 4.45 0.19 -2.23
N TYR A 107 4.37 1.29 -2.99
CA TYR A 107 4.67 1.26 -4.42
C TYR A 107 6.14 0.98 -4.72
N VAL A 108 7.06 1.58 -3.95
CA VAL A 108 8.50 1.30 -4.11
C VAL A 108 8.79 -0.19 -3.87
N ILE A 109 8.24 -0.76 -2.80
CA ILE A 109 8.39 -2.17 -2.46
C ILE A 109 7.76 -3.06 -3.54
N LEU A 110 6.55 -2.73 -3.99
CA LEU A 110 5.85 -3.49 -5.02
C LEU A 110 6.67 -3.52 -6.32
N ILE A 111 7.18 -2.37 -6.78
CA ILE A 111 8.03 -2.29 -7.98
C ILE A 111 9.30 -3.13 -7.79
N GLY A 112 9.98 -3.00 -6.65
CA GLY A 112 11.20 -3.76 -6.37
C GLY A 112 10.98 -5.27 -6.37
N ILE A 113 9.92 -5.73 -5.70
CA ILE A 113 9.56 -7.16 -5.63
C ILE A 113 9.15 -7.69 -7.00
N THR A 114 8.34 -6.93 -7.75
CA THR A 114 7.89 -7.32 -9.10
C THR A 114 9.06 -7.43 -10.06
N ALA A 115 9.99 -6.46 -10.04
CA ALA A 115 11.18 -6.48 -10.87
C ALA A 115 12.09 -7.68 -10.53
N TYR A 116 12.31 -7.93 -9.24
CA TYR A 116 13.14 -9.06 -8.80
C TYR A 116 12.50 -10.42 -9.12
N ALA A 117 11.20 -10.57 -8.88
CA ALA A 117 10.44 -11.77 -9.25
C ALA A 117 10.53 -12.03 -10.77
N TYR A 118 10.44 -10.99 -11.58
CA TYR A 118 10.63 -11.10 -13.03
C TYR A 118 12.04 -11.59 -13.40
N PHE A 119 13.09 -11.11 -12.73
CA PHE A 119 14.45 -11.59 -12.99
C PHE A 119 14.63 -13.06 -12.61
N ILE A 120 14.16 -13.48 -11.43
CA ILE A 120 14.29 -14.88 -10.98
C ILE A 120 13.51 -15.85 -11.86
N THR A 121 12.30 -15.49 -12.27
CA THR A 121 11.44 -16.39 -13.07
C THR A 121 11.92 -16.54 -14.52
N ARG A 122 12.84 -15.69 -15.00
CA ARG A 122 13.43 -15.75 -16.35
C ARG A 122 14.78 -16.44 -16.43
N THR A 123 15.46 -16.64 -15.30
CA THR A 123 16.70 -17.43 -15.18
C THR A 123 16.38 -18.90 -14.99
#